data_AF-A0A060CBM3-F1
#
_entry.id   AF-A0A060CBM3-F1
#
_cell.length_a   1.000
_cell.length_b   1.000
_cell.length_c   1.000
_cell.angle_alpha   90.00
_cell.angle_beta   90.00
_cell.angle_gamma   90.00
#
_symmetry.space_group_name_H-M   'P 1'
#
loop_
_entity.id
_entity.type
_entity.pdbx_description
1 polymer ?
#
loop_
_entity_poly.entity_id
_entity_poly.type
_entity_poly.pdbx_seq_one_letter_code
_entity_poly.pdbx_strand_id
1 'polypeptide(L)' 'SYADSDGDGIGDLNGITQKLSYIRSLGFTGIWLTPIFESPTYHKYNATDYFTVDSQFGTNDDLKTWLIPPMTMASK' A
#
# COMPACT_ATOMS: atom_id res chain seq x y z
N SER A 1 -4.69 -8.83 -0.86
CA SER A 1 -6.11 -9.20 -0.62
C SER A 1 -7.09 -8.04 -0.77
N TYR A 2 -6.65 -6.77 -0.74
CA TYR A 2 -7.57 -5.62 -0.79
C TYR A 2 -7.86 -5.12 -2.22
N ALA A 3 -6.82 -4.68 -2.94
CA ALA A 3 -6.92 -4.19 -4.31
C ALA A 3 -5.62 -4.52 -5.06
N ASP A 4 -5.77 -5.12 -6.23
CA ASP A 4 -4.72 -5.52 -7.16
C ASP A 4 -4.72 -4.54 -8.34
N SER A 5 -3.56 -3.97 -8.66
CA SER A 5 -3.41 -2.98 -9.73
C SER A 5 -2.78 -3.51 -11.01
N ASP A 6 -2.11 -4.66 -10.98
CA ASP A 6 -1.36 -5.21 -12.12
C ASP A 6 -1.87 -6.58 -12.61
N GLY A 7 -2.81 -7.19 -11.90
CA GLY A 7 -3.53 -8.40 -12.28
C GLY A 7 -2.82 -9.69 -11.88
N ASP A 8 -1.84 -9.64 -10.99
CA ASP A 8 -1.11 -10.82 -10.51
C ASP A 8 -1.87 -11.64 -9.43
N GLY A 9 -3.01 -11.12 -8.96
CA GLY A 9 -3.85 -11.73 -7.93
C GLY A 9 -3.45 -11.39 -6.49
N ILE A 10 -2.43 -10.56 -6.29
CA ILE A 10 -1.95 -10.06 -5.00
C ILE A 10 -2.36 -8.59 -4.87
N GLY A 11 -2.64 -8.16 -3.62
CA GLY A 11 -2.98 -6.75 -3.41
C GLY A 11 -1.72 -5.94 -3.16
N ASP A 12 -1.61 -4.76 -3.76
CA ASP A 12 -0.39 -3.97 -3.79
C ASP A 12 -0.61 -2.50 -3.37
N LEU A 13 0.49 -1.74 -3.22
CA LEU A 13 0.47 -0.34 -2.79
C LEU A 13 -0.23 0.59 -3.79
N ASN A 14 -0.12 0.32 -5.09
CA ASN A 14 -0.78 1.10 -6.13
C ASN A 14 -2.28 0.83 -6.14
N GLY A 15 -2.70 -0.40 -5.89
CA GLY A 15 -4.09 -0.81 -5.74
C GLY A 15 -4.77 -0.09 -4.58
N ILE A 16 -4.18 -0.05 -3.39
CA ILE A 16 -4.74 0.71 -2.26
C ILE A 16 -4.72 2.22 -2.52
N THR A 17 -3.70 2.74 -3.20
CA THR A 17 -3.64 4.16 -3.61
C THR A 17 -4.87 4.55 -4.43
N GLN A 18 -5.28 3.71 -5.39
CA GLN A 18 -6.47 3.94 -6.22
C GLN A 18 -7.79 3.91 -5.43
N LYS A 19 -7.80 3.34 -4.21
CA LYS A 19 -9.00 3.24 -3.35
C LYS A 19 -9.03 4.29 -2.23
N LEU A 20 -8.02 5.15 -2.09
CA LEU A 20 -8.00 6.17 -1.02
C LEU A 20 -9.23 7.09 -1.04
N SER A 21 -9.72 7.49 -2.22
CA SER A 21 -10.95 8.29 -2.35
C SER A 21 -12.18 7.56 -1.82
N TYR A 22 -12.27 6.24 -2.01
CA TYR A 22 -13.35 5.43 -1.47
C TYR A 22 -13.23 5.28 0.05
N ILE A 23 -12.04 4.99 0.58
CA ILE A 23 -11.83 4.90 2.03
C ILE A 23 -12.18 6.22 2.73
N ARG A 24 -11.77 7.34 2.13
CA ARG A 24 -12.09 8.68 2.64
C ARG A 24 -13.60 8.97 2.61
N SER A 25 -14.32 8.53 1.57
CA SER A 25 -15.77 8.75 1.48
C SER A 25 -16.57 7.99 2.55
N LEU A 26 -16.00 6.91 3.11
CA LEU A 26 -16.55 6.20 4.26
C LEU A 26 -16.32 6.94 5.61
N GLY A 27 -15.56 8.04 5.61
CA GLY A 27 -15.29 8.85 6.80
C GLY A 27 -14.08 8.41 7.63
N PHE A 28 -13.27 7.47 7.14
CA PHE A 28 -12.03 7.08 7.82
C PHE A 28 -10.93 8.13 7.64
N THR A 29 -10.15 8.35 8.70
CA THR A 29 -9.04 9.33 8.73
C THR A 29 -7.67 8.68 8.84
N GLY A 30 -7.60 7.35 8.96
CA GLY A 30 -6.37 6.61 9.10
C GLY A 30 -6.49 5.20 8.54
N ILE A 31 -5.37 4.67 8.06
CA ILE A 31 -5.26 3.31 7.53
C ILE A 31 -4.14 2.61 8.29
N TRP A 32 -4.42 1.43 8.83
CA TRP A 32 -3.40 0.54 9.38
C TRP A 32 -3.11 -0.56 8.36
N LEU A 33 -1.88 -0.59 7.86
CA LEU A 33 -1.41 -1.62 6.92
C LEU A 33 -0.93 -2.85 7.69
N THR A 34 -1.09 -4.03 7.07
CA THR A 34 -0.29 -5.21 7.44
C THR A 34 1.19 -4.92 7.21
N PRO A 35 2.13 -5.68 7.81
CA PRO A 35 3.55 -5.47 7.55
C PRO A 35 3.82 -5.59 6.03
N ILE A 36 4.58 -4.62 5.50
CA ILE A 36 4.84 -4.47 4.05
C ILE A 36 6.29 -4.67 3.67
N PHE A 37 7.17 -4.89 4.65
CA PHE A 37 8.60 -5.01 4.43
C PHE A 37 8.99 -6.46 4.11
N GLU A 38 10.16 -6.64 3.49
CA GLU A 38 10.65 -7.94 3.04
C GLU A 38 10.55 -9.01 4.13
N SER A 39 9.91 -10.13 3.78
CA SER A 39 9.80 -11.28 4.68
C SER A 39 9.54 -12.57 3.89
N PRO A 40 10.09 -13.71 4.35
CA PRO A 40 9.85 -15.02 3.73
C PRO A 40 8.41 -15.54 3.91
N THR A 41 7.58 -14.87 4.72
CA THR A 41 6.22 -15.30 5.05
C THR A 41 5.17 -14.41 4.40
N TYR A 42 4.02 -14.94 4.01
CA TYR A 42 2.98 -14.13 3.34
C TYR A 42 2.43 -13.00 4.23
N HIS A 43 2.37 -13.21 5.55
CA HIS A 43 1.85 -12.24 6.52
C HIS A 43 2.89 -11.19 6.96
N LYS A 44 4.15 -11.36 6.54
CA LYS A 44 5.27 -10.43 6.71
C LYS A 44 5.67 -10.03 8.16
N TYR A 45 5.02 -10.56 9.19
CA TYR A 45 5.42 -10.38 10.60
C TYR A 45 6.82 -10.92 10.96
N ASN A 46 7.47 -11.69 10.08
CA ASN A 46 8.85 -12.15 10.24
C ASN A 46 9.76 -11.37 9.29
N ALA A 47 9.89 -10.06 9.48
CA ALA A 47 10.65 -9.19 8.57
C ALA A 47 12.15 -9.51 8.59
N THR A 48 12.77 -9.55 7.41
CA THR A 48 14.21 -9.78 7.22
C THR A 48 14.95 -8.48 6.90
N ASP A 49 14.28 -7.52 6.26
CA ASP A 49 14.77 -6.16 6.04
C ASP A 49 13.62 -5.18 6.31
N TYR A 50 13.84 -4.21 7.20
CA TYR A 50 12.85 -3.19 7.57
C TYR A 50 12.92 -1.93 6.71
N PHE A 51 13.88 -1.84 5.79
CA PHE A 51 14.09 -0.68 4.92
C PHE A 51 13.61 -0.90 3.49
N THR A 52 13.23 -2.13 3.15
CA THR A 52 12.83 -2.52 1.80
C THR A 52 11.40 -3.05 1.81
N VAL A 53 10.55 -2.45 0.99
CA VAL A 53 9.19 -2.95 0.70
C VAL A 53 9.30 -4.30 0.00
N ASP A 54 8.51 -5.25 0.45
CA ASP A 54 8.44 -6.57 -0.15
C ASP A 54 7.95 -6.45 -1.60
N SER A 55 8.68 -7.07 -2.55
CA SER A 55 8.42 -6.90 -3.98
C SER A 55 7.04 -7.39 -4.42
N GLN A 56 6.35 -8.20 -3.60
CA GLN A 56 4.96 -8.60 -3.84
C GLN A 56 3.95 -7.45 -3.68
N PHE A 57 4.34 -6.34 -3.04
CA PHE A 57 3.46 -5.19 -2.81
C PHE A 57 3.87 -3.94 -3.59
N GLY A 58 5.00 -4.00 -4.32
CA GLY A 58 5.57 -2.89 -5.09
C GLY A 58 6.97 -2.51 -4.62
N THR A 59 7.29 -1.22 -4.71
CA THR A 59 8.61 -0.66 -4.45
C THR A 59 8.60 0.36 -3.32
N ASN A 60 9.79 0.75 -2.84
CA ASN A 60 9.94 1.86 -1.90
C ASN A 60 9.41 3.19 -2.49
N ASP A 61 9.42 3.37 -3.81
CA ASP A 61 8.90 4.58 -4.45
C ASP A 61 7.36 4.56 -4.52
N ASP A 62 6.73 3.39 -4.68
CA ASP A 62 5.28 3.23 -4.53
C ASP A 62 4.85 3.58 -3.10
N LEU A 63 5.62 3.16 -2.08
CA LEU A 63 5.34 3.53 -0.69
C LEU A 63 5.48 5.05 -0.45
N LYS A 64 6.52 5.68 -1.01
CA LYS A 64 6.67 7.15 -0.94
C LYS A 64 5.48 7.86 -1.58
N THR A 65 5.03 7.36 -2.73
CA THR A 65 3.87 7.90 -3.46
C THR A 65 2.59 7.74 -2.63
N TRP A 66 2.42 6.60 -1.95
CA TRP A 66 1.27 6.35 -1.07
C TRP A 66 1.26 7.26 0.17
N LEU A 67 2.43 7.50 0.79
CA LEU A 67 2.55 8.36 1.98
C LEU A 67 2.34 9.84 1.68
N ILE A 68 2.82 10.30 0.52
CA ILE A 68 2.76 11.69 0.09
C ILE A 68 2.18 11.72 -1.33
N PRO A 69 0.87 11.46 -1.48
CA PRO A 69 0.26 11.53 -2.80
C PRO A 69 0.40 12.95 -3.33
N PRO A 70 0.73 13.14 -4.62
CA PRO A 70 0.86 14.47 -5.21
C PRO A 70 -0.40 15.30 -4.91
N MET A 71 -0.20 16.55 -4.49
CA MET A 71 -1.23 17.45 -3.93
C MET A 71 -2.48 17.63 -4.83
N THR A 72 -2.47 17.14 -6.06
CA THR A 72 -3.60 17.14 -6.99
C THR A 72 -4.77 16.24 -6.57
N MET A 73 -4.58 15.30 -5.63
CA MET A 73 -5.66 14.46 -5.11
C MET A 73 -6.45 15.09 -3.94
N ALA A 74 -6.07 16.29 -3.50
CA ALA A 74 -6.87 17.09 -2.57
C ALA A 74 -7.97 17.87 -3.34
N SER A 75 -8.88 17.16 -4.02
CA SER A 75 -10.12 17.80 -4.47
C SER A 75 -11.09 17.90 -3.28
N LYS A 76 -11.28 19.13 -2.81
CA LYS A 76 -12.36 19.67 -1.96
C LYS A 76 -12.82 18.83 -0.76
#